data_AF-A0A355UED8-F1
#
_entry.id   AF-A0A355UED8-F1
#
_cell.length_a   1.000
_cell.length_b   1.000
_cell.length_c   1.000
_cell.angle_alpha   90.00
_cell.angle_beta   90.00
_cell.angle_gamma   90.00
#
_symmetry.space_group_name_H-M   'P 1'
#
loop_
_entity.id
_entity.type
_entity.pdbx_description
1 polymer ?
#
loop_
_entity_poly.entity_id
_entity_poly.type
_entity_poly.pdbx_seq_one_letter_code
_entity_poly.pdbx_strand_id
1 'polypeptide(L)'
;MVKLSRLFLAVTLLLQAFVGLAQEKEVLIDSVPSVALDEAVNDAIEAVEAALNESAPKKSTSAVRGLGSSAHVSDVTINDVDTVHLYDTSFSGLHLLDSVVGKYSIFMTGENHTYTESNARLWLKMIKYLHAKAGVRNIMFEYGFSYGYLVNEYLQTGDSALFSSIDQFAYDEYSSVIKDLKDFND
;
A
#
# COMPACT_ATOMS: atom_id res chain seq x y z
N MET A 1 9.05 -15.12 -35.98
CA MET A 1 7.75 -14.68 -36.54
C MET A 1 6.68 -15.00 -35.49
N VAL A 2 6.28 -14.02 -34.69
CA VAL A 2 5.40 -14.21 -33.53
C VAL A 2 3.95 -14.13 -34.00
N LYS A 3 3.17 -15.19 -33.78
CA LYS A 3 1.71 -15.15 -33.99
C LYS A 3 1.05 -14.72 -32.69
N LEU A 4 0.46 -13.53 -32.71
CA LEU A 4 -0.41 -13.03 -31.64
C LEU A 4 -1.68 -13.91 -31.61
N SER A 5 -2.00 -14.49 -30.46
CA SER A 5 -3.18 -15.34 -30.33
C SER A 5 -4.45 -14.50 -30.45
N ARG A 6 -5.50 -15.07 -31.06
CA ARG A 6 -6.80 -14.39 -31.26
C ARG A 6 -7.43 -13.90 -29.95
N LEU A 7 -7.04 -14.48 -28.81
CA LEU A 7 -7.48 -14.08 -27.48
C LEU A 7 -6.95 -12.70 -27.06
N PHE A 8 -5.72 -12.35 -27.46
CA PHE A 8 -5.12 -11.05 -27.12
C PHE A 8 -5.79 -9.89 -27.89
N LEU A 9 -6.23 -10.15 -29.13
CA LEU A 9 -6.94 -9.16 -29.95
C LEU A 9 -8.36 -8.91 -29.43
N ALA A 10 -9.05 -9.96 -28.96
CA ALA A 10 -10.39 -9.85 -28.39
C ALA A 10 -10.40 -9.04 -27.07
N VAL A 11 -9.43 -9.27 -26.19
CA VAL A 11 -9.31 -8.52 -24.92
C VAL A 11 -8.94 -7.05 -25.16
N THR A 12 -8.11 -6.76 -26.17
CA THR A 12 -7.74 -5.38 -26.50
C THR A 12 -8.91 -4.60 -27.12
N LEU A 13 -9.73 -5.25 -27.96
CA LEU A 13 -10.94 -4.65 -28.53
C LEU A 13 -12.03 -4.39 -27.48
N LEU A 14 -12.18 -5.28 -26.48
CA LEU A 14 -13.13 -5.09 -25.38
C LEU A 14 -12.72 -3.89 -24.50
N LEU A 15 -11.42 -3.72 -24.24
CA LEU A 15 -10.90 -2.62 -23.43
C LEU A 15 -11.01 -1.27 -24.14
N GLN A 16 -10.83 -1.23 -25.46
CA GLN A 16 -11.02 0.00 -26.25
C GLN A 16 -12.51 0.39 -26.36
N ALA A 17 -13.44 -0.56 -26.39
CA ALA A 17 -14.87 -0.27 -26.35
C ALA A 17 -15.33 0.32 -25.01
N PHE A 18 -14.77 -0.13 -23.89
CA PHE A 18 -15.05 0.42 -22.55
C PHE A 18 -14.50 1.84 -22.35
N VAL A 19 -13.30 2.13 -22.87
CA VAL A 19 -12.71 3.47 -22.81
C VAL A 19 -13.44 4.45 -23.74
N GLY A 20 -13.90 4.00 -24.91
CA GLY A 20 -14.72 4.80 -25.83
C GLY A 20 -16.07 5.22 -25.24
N LEU A 21 -16.77 4.32 -24.54
CA LEU A 21 -18.05 4.64 -23.88
C LEU A 21 -17.89 5.60 -22.69
N ALA A 22 -16.73 5.65 -22.05
CA ALA A 22 -16.48 6.54 -20.92
C ALA A 22 -16.20 7.99 -21.36
N GLN A 23 -15.67 8.22 -22.58
CA GLN A 23 -15.34 9.57 -23.07
C GLN A 23 -16.49 10.31 -23.75
N GLU A 24 -17.55 9.63 -24.21
CA GLU A 24 -18.72 10.32 -24.80
C GLU A 24 -19.79 10.76 -23.78
N LYS A 25 -19.63 10.42 -22.49
CA LYS A 25 -20.68 10.59 -21.48
C LYS A 25 -20.76 11.99 -20.83
N GLU A 26 -20.11 13.00 -21.40
CA GLU A 26 -20.29 14.39 -20.97
C GLU A 26 -21.33 15.18 -21.79
N VAL A 27 -21.95 14.58 -22.81
CA VAL A 27 -23.05 15.22 -23.53
C VAL A 27 -24.19 14.22 -23.80
N LEU A 28 -25.38 14.62 -23.36
CA LEU A 28 -26.71 14.04 -23.65
C LEU A 28 -27.24 12.97 -22.68
N ILE A 29 -27.94 13.48 -21.66
CA ILE A 29 -29.04 12.78 -20.98
C ILE A 29 -30.20 12.69 -22.00
N ASP A 30 -30.53 11.49 -22.50
CA ASP A 30 -31.91 10.95 -22.41
C ASP A 30 -32.02 9.48 -22.90
N SER A 31 -32.68 8.65 -22.08
CA SER A 31 -33.31 7.36 -22.40
C SER A 31 -32.49 6.18 -22.98
N VAL A 32 -31.85 5.37 -22.12
CA VAL A 32 -31.69 3.91 -22.36
C VAL A 32 -32.09 3.16 -21.08
N PRO A 33 -33.00 2.17 -21.11
CA PRO A 33 -33.44 1.48 -19.89
C PRO A 33 -32.30 0.65 -19.29
N SER A 34 -32.06 0.80 -17.99
CA SER A 34 -30.98 0.13 -17.24
C SER A 34 -31.02 -1.41 -17.32
N VAL A 35 -32.20 -1.97 -17.59
CA VAL A 35 -32.42 -3.43 -17.66
C VAL A 35 -31.68 -4.09 -18.83
N ALA A 36 -31.48 -3.37 -19.94
CA ALA A 36 -30.84 -3.92 -21.13
C ALA A 36 -29.30 -4.01 -21.02
N LEU A 37 -28.69 -3.26 -20.09
CA LEU A 37 -27.25 -3.36 -19.83
C LEU A 37 -26.92 -4.53 -18.90
N ASP A 38 -27.76 -4.79 -17.90
CA ASP A 38 -27.51 -5.83 -16.90
C ASP A 38 -27.68 -7.25 -17.48
N GLU A 39 -28.62 -7.47 -18.40
CA GLU A 39 -28.75 -8.75 -19.13
C GLU A 39 -27.54 -9.04 -20.02
N ALA A 40 -27.06 -8.04 -20.76
CA ALA A 40 -25.92 -8.20 -21.66
C ALA A 40 -24.60 -8.50 -20.91
N VAL A 41 -24.45 -7.99 -19.68
CA VAL A 41 -23.29 -8.27 -18.83
C VAL A 41 -23.35 -9.69 -18.25
N ASN A 42 -24.52 -10.15 -17.82
CA ASN A 42 -24.68 -11.50 -17.28
C ASN A 42 -24.48 -12.58 -18.36
N ASP A 43 -24.99 -12.37 -19.57
CA ASP A 43 -24.78 -13.28 -20.70
C ASP A 43 -23.29 -13.39 -21.09
N ALA A 44 -22.55 -12.29 -20.96
CA ALA A 44 -21.11 -12.27 -21.22
C ALA A 44 -20.31 -13.04 -20.14
N ILE A 45 -20.74 -13.00 -18.88
CA ILE A 45 -20.12 -13.74 -17.77
C ILE A 45 -20.35 -15.26 -17.95
N GLU A 46 -21.58 -15.69 -18.24
CA GLU A 46 -21.87 -17.12 -18.47
C GLU A 46 -21.10 -17.69 -19.67
N ALA A 47 -20.97 -16.92 -20.76
CA ALA A 47 -20.21 -17.35 -21.93
C ALA A 47 -18.70 -17.53 -21.64
N VAL A 48 -18.13 -16.71 -20.75
CA VAL A 48 -16.73 -16.81 -20.32
C VAL A 48 -16.53 -18.00 -19.39
N GLU A 49 -17.45 -18.25 -18.46
CA GLU A 49 -17.39 -19.40 -17.55
C GLU A 49 -17.54 -20.74 -18.30
N ALA A 50 -18.41 -20.80 -19.32
CA ALA A 50 -18.57 -21.96 -20.19
C ALA A 50 -17.28 -22.24 -20.98
N ALA A 51 -16.62 -21.20 -21.51
CA ALA A 51 -15.37 -21.34 -22.26
C ALA A 51 -14.18 -21.80 -21.40
N LEU A 52 -14.17 -21.46 -20.10
CA LEU A 52 -13.14 -21.91 -19.17
C LEU A 52 -13.30 -23.40 -18.79
N ASN A 53 -14.54 -23.87 -18.68
CA ASN A 53 -14.85 -25.25 -18.29
C ASN A 53 -14.58 -26.31 -19.39
N GLU A 54 -14.54 -25.92 -20.67
CA GLU A 54 -14.28 -26.86 -21.78
C GLU A 54 -12.80 -27.15 -22.04
N SER A 55 -11.86 -26.48 -21.37
CA SER A 55 -10.44 -26.48 -21.75
C SER A 55 -9.48 -27.37 -20.94
N ALA A 56 -9.97 -28.23 -20.02
CA ALA A 56 -9.08 -29.04 -19.17
C ALA A 56 -9.35 -30.56 -19.26
N PRO A 57 -8.48 -31.36 -19.90
CA PRO A 57 -8.50 -32.80 -19.70
C PRO A 57 -7.92 -33.14 -18.31
N LYS A 58 -8.74 -33.70 -17.42
CA LYS A 58 -8.27 -34.34 -16.17
C LYS A 58 -7.46 -35.60 -16.52
N LYS A 59 -6.13 -35.46 -16.68
CA LYS A 59 -5.21 -36.60 -16.75
C LYS A 59 -4.66 -36.87 -15.35
N SER A 60 -5.12 -37.95 -14.72
CA SER A 60 -4.47 -38.53 -13.55
C SER A 60 -3.09 -39.05 -13.97
N THR A 61 -2.03 -38.38 -13.50
CA THR A 61 -0.65 -38.86 -13.60
C THR A 61 -0.15 -39.16 -12.19
N SER A 62 -0.20 -40.44 -11.82
CA SER A 62 0.57 -40.93 -10.67
C SER A 62 2.05 -40.87 -11.03
N ALA A 63 2.72 -39.78 -10.66
CA ALA A 63 4.17 -39.70 -10.68
C ALA A 63 4.70 -40.09 -9.29
N VAL A 64 5.15 -41.34 -9.13
CA VAL A 64 5.97 -41.73 -7.98
C VAL A 64 7.33 -41.06 -8.18
N ARG A 65 7.53 -39.89 -7.55
CA ARG A 65 8.86 -39.31 -7.38
C ARG A 65 9.43 -39.93 -6.11
N GLY A 66 10.45 -40.77 -6.27
CA GLY A 66 11.25 -41.22 -5.14
C GLY A 66 11.83 -40.00 -4.43
N LEU A 67 11.44 -39.78 -3.19
CA LEU A 67 12.12 -38.85 -2.29
C LEU A 67 13.51 -39.43 -2.03
N GLY A 68 14.48 -38.96 -2.79
CA GLY A 68 15.87 -39.08 -2.37
C GLY A 68 15.98 -38.54 -0.95
N SER A 69 16.62 -39.32 -0.07
CA SER A 69 17.06 -39.01 1.29
C SER A 69 16.43 -37.75 1.88
N SER A 70 15.57 -37.91 2.90
CA SER A 70 15.20 -36.85 3.83
C SER A 70 16.47 -36.24 4.45
N ALA A 71 17.12 -35.33 3.74
CA ALA A 71 18.12 -34.46 4.29
C ALA A 71 17.41 -33.73 5.43
N HIS A 72 17.96 -33.83 6.64
CA HIS A 72 17.55 -33.00 7.75
C HIS A 72 17.59 -31.54 7.27
N VAL A 73 16.42 -31.00 6.93
CA VAL A 73 16.26 -29.56 6.87
C VAL A 73 16.31 -29.15 8.33
N SER A 74 17.45 -28.60 8.75
CA SER A 74 17.55 -27.97 10.06
C SER A 74 16.41 -26.98 10.18
N ASP A 75 15.65 -27.04 11.28
CA ASP A 75 14.58 -26.08 11.54
C ASP A 75 15.16 -24.66 11.38
N VAL A 76 14.64 -23.93 10.39
CA VAL A 76 14.99 -22.51 10.22
C VAL A 76 14.28 -21.78 11.36
N THR A 77 15.03 -21.41 12.38
CA THR A 77 14.52 -20.56 13.46
C THR A 77 14.68 -19.11 13.01
N ILE A 78 13.55 -18.46 12.69
CA ILE A 78 13.52 -17.01 12.50
C ILE A 78 13.54 -16.38 13.90
N ASN A 79 14.53 -15.53 14.15
CA ASN A 79 14.64 -14.78 15.39
C ASN A 79 14.13 -13.36 15.16
N ASP A 80 12.88 -13.09 15.54
CA ASP A 80 12.21 -11.81 15.28
C ASP A 80 12.54 -10.71 16.31
N VAL A 81 13.54 -10.90 17.17
CA VAL A 81 13.89 -9.91 18.21
C VAL A 81 14.33 -8.56 17.62
N ASP A 82 14.86 -8.56 16.40
CA ASP A 82 15.27 -7.37 15.66
C ASP A 82 14.19 -6.84 14.69
N THR A 83 13.02 -7.49 14.65
CA THR A 83 11.90 -7.07 13.83
C THR A 83 11.18 -5.89 14.46
N VAL A 84 10.98 -4.83 13.68
CA VAL A 84 10.18 -3.67 14.09
C VAL A 84 8.71 -3.94 13.74
N HIS A 85 7.88 -4.08 14.77
CA HIS A 85 6.45 -4.30 14.60
C HIS A 85 5.75 -2.97 14.27
N LEU A 86 5.36 -2.73 13.02
CA LEU A 86 4.87 -1.40 12.59
C LEU A 86 3.44 -1.05 13.02
N TYR A 87 2.62 -2.04 13.31
CA TYR A 87 1.17 -1.86 13.50
C TYR A 87 0.72 -1.78 14.96
N ASP A 88 1.62 -2.06 15.90
CA ASP A 88 1.34 -1.93 17.34
C ASP A 88 1.97 -0.66 17.93
N THR A 89 1.73 -0.44 19.22
CA THR A 89 2.28 0.70 19.96
C THR A 89 3.62 0.40 20.64
N SER A 90 4.15 -0.81 20.51
CA SER A 90 5.40 -1.22 21.15
C SER A 90 6.63 -0.62 20.46
N PHE A 91 7.75 -0.56 21.18
CA PHE A 91 9.06 -0.24 20.60
C PHE A 91 9.89 -1.51 20.33
N SER A 92 9.22 -2.64 20.04
CA SER A 92 9.88 -3.90 19.67
C SER A 92 10.79 -3.69 18.45
N GLY A 93 11.95 -4.34 18.46
CA GLY A 93 13.05 -4.08 17.51
C GLY A 93 13.86 -2.81 17.80
N LEU A 94 13.22 -1.70 18.19
CA LEU A 94 13.92 -0.42 18.45
C LEU A 94 14.77 -0.40 19.72
N HIS A 95 14.53 -1.32 20.66
CA HIS A 95 15.34 -1.46 21.88
C HIS A 95 16.84 -1.70 21.62
N LEU A 96 17.20 -2.18 20.41
CA LEU A 96 18.60 -2.31 19.98
C LEU A 96 19.33 -0.95 19.99
N LEU A 97 18.60 0.16 19.87
CA LEU A 97 19.14 1.52 19.90
C LEU A 97 19.29 2.08 21.32
N ASP A 98 18.72 1.44 22.36
CA ASP A 98 18.67 1.99 23.73
C ASP A 98 20.06 2.29 24.30
N SER A 99 21.08 1.51 23.93
CA SER A 99 22.45 1.68 24.41
C SER A 99 23.22 2.87 23.80
N VAL A 100 22.69 3.43 22.70
CA VAL A 100 23.36 4.49 21.93
C VAL A 100 22.52 5.76 21.80
N VAL A 101 21.19 5.67 21.87
CA VAL A 101 20.28 6.78 21.56
C VAL A 101 20.56 8.04 22.39
N GLY A 102 20.86 7.90 23.69
CA GLY A 102 21.16 9.03 24.57
C GLY A 102 22.50 9.73 24.32
N LYS A 103 23.34 9.22 23.40
CA LYS A 103 24.65 9.80 23.06
C LYS A 103 24.58 10.80 21.92
N TYR A 104 23.43 10.92 21.25
CA TYR A 104 23.24 11.76 20.07
C TYR A 104 22.17 12.81 20.29
N SER A 105 22.28 13.91 19.57
CA SER A 105 21.29 15.01 19.58
C SER A 105 20.61 15.21 18.23
N ILE A 106 21.14 14.57 17.17
CA ILE A 106 20.62 14.62 15.81
C ILE A 106 20.46 13.18 15.35
N PHE A 107 19.27 12.87 14.82
CA PHE A 107 18.92 11.56 14.30
C PHE A 107 18.46 11.75 12.86
N MET A 108 18.96 10.89 11.98
CA MET A 108 18.57 10.88 10.56
C MET A 108 18.03 9.50 10.24
N THR A 109 16.84 9.46 9.64
CA THR A 109 16.22 8.23 9.17
C THR A 109 16.11 8.33 7.66
N GLY A 110 16.66 7.35 6.95
CA GLY A 110 16.42 7.17 5.52
C GLY A 110 15.35 6.11 5.28
N GLU A 111 14.85 6.10 4.05
CA GLU A 111 13.65 5.38 3.66
C GLU A 111 13.72 5.00 2.18
N ASN A 112 12.93 4.00 1.78
CA ASN A 112 12.78 3.64 0.39
C ASN A 112 11.41 4.13 -0.10
N HIS A 113 11.41 5.11 -1.00
CA HIS A 113 10.21 5.81 -1.49
C HIS A 113 9.17 4.90 -2.18
N THR A 114 9.51 3.64 -2.46
CA THR A 114 8.56 2.64 -2.96
C THR A 114 7.59 2.13 -1.88
N TYR A 115 7.91 2.30 -0.60
CA TYR A 115 7.18 1.73 0.53
C TYR A 115 6.55 2.80 1.44
N THR A 116 5.61 3.58 0.90
CA THR A 116 4.96 4.72 1.58
C THR A 116 4.35 4.34 2.93
N GLU A 117 3.56 3.26 2.99
CA GLU A 117 2.88 2.85 4.22
C GLU A 117 3.85 2.50 5.35
N SER A 118 4.82 1.62 5.08
CA SER A 118 5.76 1.19 6.12
C SER A 118 6.68 2.34 6.55
N ASN A 119 7.08 3.21 5.62
CA ASN A 119 7.86 4.41 5.93
C ASN A 119 7.10 5.36 6.85
N ALA A 120 5.85 5.69 6.53
CA ALA A 120 5.04 6.61 7.34
C ALA A 120 4.86 6.08 8.78
N ARG A 121 4.56 4.79 8.92
CA ARG A 121 4.42 4.13 10.23
C ARG A 121 5.74 4.10 11.00
N LEU A 122 6.83 3.73 10.33
CA LEU A 122 8.16 3.71 10.95
C LEU A 122 8.58 5.12 11.39
N TRP A 123 8.31 6.13 10.58
CA TRP A 123 8.59 7.53 10.88
C TRP A 123 7.90 7.99 12.18
N LEU A 124 6.59 7.77 12.31
CA LEU A 124 5.86 8.10 13.53
C LEU A 124 6.37 7.33 14.75
N LYS A 125 6.65 6.02 14.56
CA LYS A 125 7.18 5.17 15.64
C LYS A 125 8.55 5.64 16.10
N MET A 126 9.43 6.03 15.18
CA MET A 126 10.75 6.59 15.49
C MET A 126 10.63 7.93 16.23
N ILE A 127 9.72 8.82 15.83
CA ILE A 127 9.46 10.07 16.57
C ILE A 127 9.07 9.78 18.01
N LYS A 128 8.07 8.90 18.22
CA LYS A 128 7.59 8.53 19.56
C LYS A 128 8.70 7.88 20.40
N TYR A 129 9.49 7.00 19.80
CA TYR A 129 10.63 6.35 20.46
C TYR A 129 11.71 7.36 20.85
N LEU A 130 12.13 8.24 19.94
CA LEU A 130 13.18 9.23 20.17
C LEU A 130 12.74 10.33 21.15
N HIS A 131 11.45 10.72 21.13
CA HIS A 131 10.88 11.58 22.15
C HIS A 131 10.98 10.91 23.52
N ALA A 132 10.55 9.65 23.64
CA ALA A 132 10.56 8.91 24.91
C ALA A 132 11.97 8.63 25.45
N LYS A 133 12.96 8.38 24.59
CA LYS A 133 14.30 7.91 24.99
C LYS A 133 15.38 8.99 24.98
N ALA A 134 15.23 10.02 24.16
CA ALA A 134 16.22 11.08 23.99
C ALA A 134 15.64 12.50 24.08
N GLY A 135 14.33 12.65 24.36
CA GLY A 135 13.70 13.96 24.51
C GLY A 135 13.68 14.77 23.21
N VAL A 136 13.65 14.10 22.05
CA VAL A 136 13.55 14.77 20.75
C VAL A 136 12.20 15.47 20.63
N ARG A 137 12.23 16.78 20.35
CA ARG A 137 11.03 17.64 20.19
C ARG A 137 10.96 18.40 18.88
N ASN A 138 12.00 18.30 18.06
CA ASN A 138 12.10 18.99 16.78
C ASN A 138 12.22 17.94 15.69
N ILE A 139 11.39 18.06 14.65
CA ILE A 139 11.34 17.13 13.53
C ILE A 139 11.55 17.94 12.25
N MET A 140 12.40 17.42 11.37
CA MET A 140 12.63 17.98 10.04
C MET A 140 12.18 16.96 9.01
N PHE A 141 11.48 17.44 7.98
CA PHE A 141 10.95 16.63 6.89
C PHE A 141 11.87 16.70 5.67
N GLU A 142 11.89 15.65 4.85
CA GLU A 142 12.43 15.68 3.47
C GLU A 142 11.46 16.42 2.52
N TYR A 143 10.96 17.57 2.95
CA TYR A 143 10.03 18.40 2.20
C TYR A 143 10.44 19.88 2.30
N GLY A 144 9.86 20.70 1.44
CA GLY A 144 10.10 22.14 1.45
C GLY A 144 9.64 22.81 2.75
N PHE A 145 10.22 23.98 3.05
CA PHE A 145 9.90 24.80 4.22
C PHE A 145 8.39 25.06 4.38
N SER A 146 7.68 25.32 3.28
CA SER A 146 6.23 25.57 3.29
C SER A 146 5.43 24.40 3.85
N TYR A 147 5.81 23.17 3.52
CA TYR A 147 5.17 21.98 4.04
C TYR A 147 5.40 21.85 5.55
N GLY A 148 6.64 22.02 6.00
CA GLY A 148 6.98 22.02 7.43
C GLY A 148 6.20 23.08 8.21
N TYR A 149 6.02 24.27 7.65
CA TYR A 149 5.18 25.32 8.24
C TYR A 149 3.73 24.88 8.39
N LEU A 150 3.11 24.36 7.32
CA LEU A 150 1.71 23.89 7.35
C LEU A 150 1.50 22.80 8.40
N VAL A 151 2.40 21.80 8.44
CA VAL A 151 2.35 20.73 9.43
C VAL A 151 2.49 21.30 10.85
N ASN A 152 3.47 22.18 11.09
CA ASN A 152 3.68 22.77 12.41
C ASN A 152 2.47 23.59 12.91
N GLU A 153 1.84 24.37 12.03
CA GLU A 153 0.63 25.12 12.38
C GLU A 153 -0.56 24.19 12.64
N TYR A 154 -0.72 23.14 11.82
CA TYR A 154 -1.75 22.11 12.07
C TYR A 154 -1.55 21.40 13.41
N LEU A 155 -0.32 21.00 13.74
CA LEU A 155 0.01 20.32 14.99
C LEU A 155 -0.32 21.16 16.24
N GLN A 156 -0.28 22.49 16.15
CA GLN A 156 -0.61 23.39 17.26
C GLN A 156 -2.10 23.73 17.34
N THR A 157 -2.78 23.86 16.20
CA THR A 157 -4.13 24.41 16.13
C THR A 157 -5.22 23.35 15.94
N GLY A 158 -4.89 22.22 15.31
CA GLY A 158 -5.86 21.24 14.85
C GLY A 158 -6.76 21.73 13.70
N ASP A 159 -6.42 22.83 13.02
CA ASP A 159 -7.25 23.41 11.96
C ASP A 159 -7.38 22.45 10.77
N SER A 160 -8.61 22.02 10.50
CA SER A 160 -8.93 21.12 9.39
C SER A 160 -8.60 21.69 8.00
N ALA A 161 -8.59 23.01 7.81
CA ALA A 161 -8.22 23.60 6.53
C ALA A 161 -6.72 23.46 6.24
N LEU A 162 -5.89 23.55 7.28
CA LEU A 162 -4.46 23.24 7.18
C LEU A 162 -4.26 21.75 6.89
N PHE A 163 -5.00 20.87 7.57
CA PHE A 163 -4.96 19.44 7.31
C PHE A 163 -5.35 19.10 5.87
N SER A 164 -6.45 19.66 5.33
CA SER A 164 -6.86 19.43 3.94
C SER A 164 -5.79 19.87 2.95
N SER A 165 -5.02 20.92 3.27
CA SER A 165 -3.89 21.35 2.44
C SER A 165 -2.75 20.33 2.50
N ILE A 166 -2.43 19.79 3.67
CA ILE A 166 -1.43 18.72 3.83
C ILE A 166 -1.86 17.47 3.04
N ASP A 167 -3.12 17.07 3.19
CA ASP A 167 -3.71 15.87 2.60
C ASP A 167 -3.72 15.92 1.07
N GLN A 168 -3.88 17.10 0.48
CA GLN A 168 -3.84 17.29 -0.96
C GLN A 168 -2.44 17.06 -1.58
N PHE A 169 -1.37 17.30 -0.81
CA PHE A 169 0.01 17.32 -1.34
C PHE A 169 0.91 16.19 -0.81
N ALA A 170 0.49 15.49 0.24
CA ALA A 170 1.18 14.34 0.79
C ALA A 170 0.53 13.03 0.32
N TYR A 171 1.25 11.92 0.46
CA TYR A 171 0.61 10.60 0.37
C TYR A 171 -0.33 10.40 1.55
N ASP A 172 -1.46 9.72 1.32
CA ASP A 172 -2.49 9.44 2.34
C ASP A 172 -1.89 8.85 3.63
N GLU A 173 -0.88 7.98 3.51
CA GLU A 173 -0.24 7.35 4.67
C GLU A 173 0.52 8.38 5.53
N TYR A 174 1.15 9.38 4.91
CA TYR A 174 1.82 10.47 5.62
C TYR A 174 0.81 11.43 6.26
N SER A 175 -0.28 11.76 5.56
CA SER A 175 -1.37 12.57 6.12
C SER A 175 -1.99 11.90 7.33
N SER A 176 -2.21 10.58 7.27
CA SER A 176 -2.74 9.80 8.39
C SER A 176 -1.83 9.87 9.62
N VAL A 177 -0.52 9.68 9.46
CA VAL A 177 0.40 9.72 10.61
C VAL A 177 0.63 11.12 11.16
N ILE A 178 0.40 12.18 10.36
CA ILE A 178 0.41 13.56 10.86
C ILE A 178 -0.79 13.81 11.79
N LYS A 179 -1.95 13.21 11.51
CA LYS A 179 -3.08 13.18 12.44
C LYS A 179 -2.73 12.44 13.73
N ASP A 180 -2.14 11.25 13.62
CA ASP A 180 -1.70 10.50 14.80
C ASP A 180 -0.61 11.22 15.62
N LEU A 181 0.18 12.09 14.97
CA LEU A 181 1.15 12.95 15.62
C LEU A 181 0.49 14.14 16.32
N LYS A 182 -0.59 14.71 15.75
CA LYS A 182 -1.41 15.71 16.43
C LYS A 182 -1.99 15.15 17.72
N ASP A 183 -2.60 13.96 17.64
CA ASP A 183 -3.19 13.28 18.79
C ASP A 183 -2.13 12.94 19.86
N PHE A 184 -0.88 12.70 19.46
CA PHE A 184 0.22 12.46 20.39
C PHE A 184 0.71 13.73 21.10
N ASN A 185 0.51 14.91 20.49
CA ASN A 185 0.94 16.18 21.07
C ASN A 185 -0.05 16.77 22.10
N ASP A 186 -1.29 16.26 22.13
CA ASP A 186 -2.36 16.70 23.05
C ASP A 186 -2.33 15.93 24.39
#